data_AF-A0A161LDS8-F1
#
_entry.id   AF-A0A161LDS8-F1
#
_cell.length_a   1.000
_cell.length_b   1.000
_cell.length_c   1.000
_cell.angle_alpha   90.00
_cell.angle_beta   90.00
_cell.angle_gamma   90.00
#
_symmetry.space_group_name_H-M   'P 1'
#
loop_
_entity.id
_entity.type
_entity.pdbx_description
1 polymer ?
#
loop_
_entity_poly.entity_id
_entity_poly.type
_entity_poly.pdbx_seq_one_letter_code
_entity_poly.pdbx_strand_id
1 'polypeptide(L)'
;MERRDYLEREIEKMRAVLQKILRLRVDKEEEAQEIISTELLHYFDITLPRLQQMSEKDFECFIQGKNTSLLEYLGNLLYASTLPEAPLSATDRLSLKKAIFVWNMWEHKTKTFDPEQQAIKNKVLALLNDSPTE
;
A
#
# COMPACT_ATOMS: atom_id res chain seq x y z
N MET A 1 20.09 -8.69 -20.91
CA MET A 1 18.81 -8.33 -21.54
C MET A 1 17.67 -9.00 -20.78
N GLU A 2 17.71 -10.34 -20.61
CA GLU A 2 16.68 -11.14 -19.92
C GLU A 2 16.24 -10.70 -18.51
N ARG A 3 17.17 -10.26 -17.64
CA ARG A 3 16.84 -9.85 -16.26
C ARG A 3 16.02 -8.56 -16.18
N ARG A 4 16.23 -7.64 -17.14
CA ARG A 4 15.49 -6.37 -17.18
C ARG A 4 14.06 -6.61 -17.65
N ASP A 5 13.90 -7.42 -18.69
CA ASP A 5 12.60 -7.80 -19.24
C ASP A 5 11.76 -8.56 -18.20
N TYR A 6 12.40 -9.38 -17.35
CA TYR A 6 11.72 -10.04 -16.23
C TYR A 6 11.19 -9.04 -15.20
N LEU A 7 12.02 -8.07 -14.78
CA LEU A 7 11.62 -7.07 -13.79
C LEU A 7 10.51 -6.17 -14.30
N GLU A 8 10.57 -5.76 -15.57
CA GLU A 8 9.53 -4.95 -16.20
C GLU A 8 8.20 -5.71 -16.24
N ARG A 9 8.21 -7.01 -16.58
CA ARG A 9 7.01 -7.87 -16.53
C ARG A 9 6.44 -8.03 -15.12
N GLU A 10 7.29 -8.18 -14.11
CA GLU A 10 6.82 -8.27 -12.71
C GLU A 10 6.16 -6.97 -12.25
N ILE A 11 6.73 -5.82 -12.62
CA ILE A 11 6.12 -4.52 -12.34
C ILE A 11 4.77 -4.37 -13.06
N GLU A 12 4.67 -4.80 -14.32
CA GLU A 12 3.41 -4.78 -15.08
C GLU A 12 2.35 -5.68 -14.43
N LYS A 13 2.73 -6.87 -13.94
CA LYS A 13 1.81 -7.74 -13.19
C LYS A 13 1.30 -7.08 -11.92
N MET A 14 2.20 -6.51 -11.11
CA MET A 14 1.83 -5.79 -9.89
C MET A 14 0.82 -4.67 -10.20
N ARG A 15 1.05 -3.89 -11.26
CA ARG A 15 0.12 -2.83 -11.69
C ARG A 15 -1.23 -3.39 -12.14
N ALA A 16 -1.25 -4.46 -12.91
CA ALA A 16 -2.49 -5.10 -13.35
C ALA A 16 -3.31 -5.64 -12.16
N VAL A 17 -2.63 -6.21 -11.16
CA VAL A 17 -3.26 -6.67 -9.93
C VAL A 17 -3.87 -5.50 -9.13
N LEU A 18 -3.15 -4.38 -8.98
CA LEU A 18 -3.71 -3.19 -8.32
C LEU A 18 -4.97 -2.68 -9.02
N GLN A 19 -4.94 -2.58 -10.35
CA GLN A 19 -6.13 -2.17 -11.12
C GLN A 19 -7.29 -3.15 -10.93
N LYS A 20 -7.01 -4.45 -10.86
CA LYS A 20 -8.04 -5.47 -10.57
C LYS A 20 -8.63 -5.26 -9.18
N ILE A 21 -7.80 -5.06 -8.15
CA ILE A 21 -8.26 -4.80 -6.77
C ILE A 21 -9.17 -3.58 -6.72
N LEU A 22 -8.75 -2.46 -7.32
CA LEU A 22 -9.53 -1.22 -7.33
C LEU A 22 -10.89 -1.37 -8.02
N ARG A 23 -10.96 -2.18 -9.10
CA ARG A 23 -12.24 -2.47 -9.78
C ARG A 23 -13.15 -3.37 -8.94
N LEU A 24 -12.58 -4.39 -8.30
CA LEU A 24 -13.35 -5.35 -7.51
C LEU A 24 -13.91 -4.72 -6.23
N ARG A 25 -13.23 -3.75 -5.64
CA ARG A 25 -13.66 -3.11 -4.38
C ARG A 25 -15.03 -2.43 -4.43
N VAL A 26 -15.56 -2.12 -5.61
CA VAL A 26 -16.89 -1.51 -5.75
C VAL A 26 -18.02 -2.51 -5.45
N ASP A 27 -17.89 -3.76 -5.93
CA ASP A 27 -18.98 -4.74 -5.91
C ASP A 27 -18.61 -6.07 -5.22
N LYS A 28 -17.33 -6.28 -4.93
CA LYS A 28 -16.74 -7.54 -4.47
C LYS A 28 -15.57 -7.31 -3.51
N GLU A 29 -15.87 -6.71 -2.37
CA GLU A 29 -14.86 -6.37 -1.36
C GLU A 29 -14.09 -7.59 -0.84
N GLU A 30 -14.77 -8.71 -0.57
CA GLU A 30 -14.13 -9.95 -0.10
C GLU A 30 -13.10 -10.47 -1.12
N GLU A 31 -13.46 -10.53 -2.41
CA GLU A 31 -12.55 -10.96 -3.48
C GLU A 31 -11.33 -10.04 -3.57
N ALA A 32 -11.52 -8.73 -3.39
CA ALA A 32 -10.42 -7.78 -3.35
C ALA A 32 -9.50 -8.00 -2.14
N GLN A 33 -10.05 -8.28 -0.96
CA GLN A 33 -9.28 -8.58 0.26
C GLN A 33 -8.50 -9.88 0.17
N GLU A 34 -9.05 -10.90 -0.49
CA GLU A 34 -8.35 -12.17 -0.76
C GLU A 34 -7.14 -11.95 -1.67
N ILE A 35 -7.30 -11.15 -2.72
CA ILE A 35 -6.18 -10.80 -3.61
C ILE A 35 -5.11 -10.04 -2.83
N ILE A 36 -5.48 -9.01 -2.06
CA ILE A 36 -4.52 -8.27 -1.23
C ILE A 36 -3.77 -9.20 -0.28
N SER A 37 -4.48 -10.12 0.39
CA SER A 37 -3.87 -11.07 1.31
C SER A 37 -2.89 -12.02 0.61
N THR A 38 -3.26 -12.48 -0.60
CA THR A 38 -2.40 -13.33 -1.44
C THR A 38 -1.12 -12.60 -1.85
N GLU A 39 -1.24 -11.35 -2.29
CA GLU A 39 -0.10 -10.54 -2.74
C GLU A 39 0.85 -10.20 -1.58
N LEU A 40 0.30 -9.88 -0.40
CA LEU A 40 1.09 -9.65 0.81
C LEU A 40 1.87 -10.91 1.22
N LEU A 41 1.26 -12.09 1.15
CA LEU A 41 1.97 -13.33 1.42
C LEU A 41 3.03 -13.62 0.35
N HIS A 42 2.70 -13.45 -0.93
CA HIS A 42 3.59 -13.80 -2.02
C HIS A 42 4.85 -12.93 -2.08
N TYR A 43 4.70 -11.61 -2.02
CA TYR A 43 5.81 -10.67 -2.20
C TYR A 43 6.47 -10.23 -0.89
N PHE A 44 5.78 -10.37 0.24
CA PHE A 44 6.22 -9.80 1.50
C PHE A 44 6.28 -10.80 2.66
N ASP A 45 5.83 -12.03 2.46
CA ASP A 45 5.78 -13.09 3.47
C ASP A 45 5.10 -12.63 4.77
N ILE A 46 4.00 -11.87 4.62
CA ILE A 46 3.26 -11.30 5.74
C ILE A 46 1.77 -11.28 5.45
N THR A 47 0.96 -11.43 6.50
CA THR A 47 -0.49 -11.27 6.41
C THR A 47 -0.90 -9.83 6.71
N LEU A 48 -2.04 -9.40 6.16
CA LEU A 48 -2.59 -8.06 6.43
C LEU A 48 -2.80 -7.81 7.93
N PRO A 49 -3.40 -8.73 8.74
CA PRO A 49 -3.56 -8.51 10.17
C PRO A 49 -2.21 -8.33 10.90
N ARG A 50 -1.20 -9.12 10.53
CA ARG A 50 0.13 -9.01 11.14
C ARG A 50 0.78 -7.67 10.80
N LEU A 51 0.66 -7.25 9.55
CA LEU A 51 1.16 -5.96 9.07
C LEU A 51 0.48 -4.80 9.79
N GLN A 52 -0.83 -4.88 10.01
CA GLN A 52 -1.61 -3.87 10.73
C GLN A 52 -1.23 -3.79 12.20
N GLN A 53 -1.08 -4.92 12.89
CA GLN A 53 -0.70 -4.99 14.31
C GLN A 53 0.78 -4.72 14.59
N MET A 54 1.62 -4.69 13.55
CA MET A 54 3.06 -4.42 13.68
C MET A 54 3.31 -3.04 14.28
N SER A 55 4.24 -2.95 15.24
CA SER A 55 4.66 -1.67 15.80
C SER A 55 5.31 -0.78 14.73
N GLU A 56 5.34 0.54 14.95
CA GLU A 56 5.98 1.46 13.98
C GLU A 56 7.45 1.11 13.75
N LYS A 57 8.19 0.79 14.83
CA LYS A 57 9.60 0.40 14.75
C LYS A 57 9.80 -0.89 13.97
N ASP A 58 9.00 -1.92 14.24
CA ASP A 58 9.10 -3.19 13.53
C ASP A 58 8.72 -3.03 12.06
N PHE A 59 7.71 -2.19 11.77
CA PHE A 59 7.28 -1.89 10.42
C PHE A 59 8.36 -1.15 9.64
N GLU A 60 9.02 -0.17 10.27
CA GLU A 60 10.15 0.53 9.67
C GLU A 60 11.28 -0.44 9.33
N CYS A 61 11.70 -1.28 10.29
CA CYS A 61 12.71 -2.31 10.04
C CYS A 61 12.31 -3.26 8.91
N PHE A 62 11.03 -3.65 8.86
CA PHE A 62 10.49 -4.52 7.82
C PHE A 62 10.60 -3.92 6.41
N ILE A 63 10.29 -2.62 6.25
CA ILE A 63 10.29 -1.97 4.94
C ILE A 63 11.68 -1.44 4.51
N GLN A 64 12.58 -1.15 5.45
CA GLN A 64 13.92 -0.64 5.14
C GLN A 64 14.70 -1.55 4.19
N GLY A 65 14.58 -2.87 4.36
CA GLY A 65 15.22 -3.88 3.51
C GLY A 65 14.59 -4.12 2.14
N LYS A 66 13.45 -3.48 1.83
CA LYS A 66 12.74 -3.71 0.55
C LYS A 66 13.27 -2.81 -0.56
N ASN A 67 13.23 -3.34 -1.79
CA ASN A 67 13.54 -2.57 -3.00
C ASN A 67 12.42 -1.57 -3.33
N THR A 68 12.70 -0.62 -4.21
CA THR A 68 11.77 0.47 -4.52
C THR A 68 10.47 -0.02 -5.14
N SER A 69 10.49 -0.96 -6.09
CA SER A 69 9.27 -1.50 -6.70
C SER A 69 8.34 -2.15 -5.67
N LEU A 70 8.90 -2.91 -4.72
CA LEU A 70 8.13 -3.52 -3.64
C LEU A 70 7.62 -2.49 -2.62
N LEU A 71 8.35 -1.40 -2.38
CA LEU A 71 7.85 -0.32 -1.52
C LEU A 71 6.65 0.38 -2.16
N GLU A 72 6.76 0.77 -3.43
CA GLU A 72 5.65 1.35 -4.18
C GLU A 72 4.41 0.44 -4.13
N TYR A 73 4.64 -0.85 -4.40
CA TYR A 73 3.58 -1.85 -4.40
C TYR A 73 2.94 -2.03 -3.01
N LEU A 74 3.73 -2.10 -1.94
CA LEU A 74 3.22 -2.21 -0.57
C LEU A 74 2.38 -1.00 -0.16
N GLY A 75 2.83 0.22 -0.50
CA GLY A 75 2.07 1.44 -0.23
C GLY A 75 0.71 1.41 -0.92
N ASN A 76 0.69 0.97 -2.18
CA ASN A 76 -0.54 0.86 -2.96
C ASN A 76 -1.47 -0.25 -2.45
N LEU A 77 -0.94 -1.39 -2.00
CA LEU A 77 -1.74 -2.45 -1.36
C LEU A 77 -2.36 -1.99 -0.05
N LEU A 78 -1.60 -1.29 0.80
CA LEU A 78 -2.11 -0.74 2.07
C LEU A 78 -3.21 0.29 1.82
N TYR A 79 -3.03 1.16 0.83
CA TYR A 79 -4.07 2.10 0.41
C TYR A 79 -5.31 1.39 -0.15
N ALA A 80 -5.12 0.39 -1.01
CA ALA A 80 -6.22 -0.36 -1.61
C ALA A 80 -6.98 -1.21 -0.58
N SER A 81 -6.32 -1.65 0.51
CA SER A 81 -6.96 -2.40 1.59
C SER A 81 -7.97 -1.59 2.39
N THR A 82 -7.81 -0.26 2.40
CA THR A 82 -8.70 0.64 3.13
C THR A 82 -9.67 1.38 2.23
N LEU A 83 -9.26 1.77 1.00
CA LEU A 83 -10.00 2.66 0.08
C LEU A 83 -10.80 3.71 0.86
N PRO A 84 -10.12 4.75 1.36
CA PRO A 84 -10.58 5.48 2.52
C PRO A 84 -11.90 6.21 2.25
N GLU A 85 -12.96 5.73 2.88
CA GLU A 85 -14.26 6.39 3.01
C GLU A 85 -14.48 6.72 4.49
N ALA A 86 -14.96 7.93 4.77
CA ALA A 86 -15.24 8.34 6.14
C ALA A 86 -16.56 7.71 6.64
N PRO A 87 -16.66 7.31 7.92
CA PRO A 87 -15.67 7.43 8.98
C PRO A 87 -14.62 6.30 8.98
N LEU A 88 -13.35 6.65 9.23
CA LEU A 88 -12.24 5.68 9.27
C LEU A 88 -12.15 4.95 10.61
N SER A 89 -12.09 3.62 10.58
CA SER A 89 -11.78 2.81 11.76
C SER A 89 -10.33 3.04 12.24
N ALA A 90 -10.02 2.66 13.48
CA ALA A 90 -8.64 2.73 13.99
C ALA A 90 -7.64 1.93 13.12
N THR A 91 -8.09 0.78 12.61
CA THR A 91 -7.29 -0.08 11.71
C THR A 91 -7.06 0.57 10.36
N ASP A 92 -8.07 1.25 9.80
CA ASP A 92 -7.93 1.97 8.53
C ASP A 92 -6.94 3.11 8.65
N ARG A 93 -7.03 3.88 9.75
CA ARG A 93 -6.09 4.97 10.03
C ARG A 93 -4.66 4.46 10.12
N LEU A 94 -4.44 3.35 10.81
CA LEU A 94 -3.11 2.77 10.95
C LEU A 94 -2.56 2.29 9.61
N SER A 95 -3.39 1.64 8.79
CA SER A 95 -3.02 1.16 7.46
C SER A 95 -2.68 2.32 6.52
N LEU A 96 -3.45 3.40 6.55
CA LEU A 96 -3.22 4.62 5.78
C LEU A 96 -1.95 5.38 6.22
N LYS A 97 -1.70 5.48 7.52
CA LYS A 97 -0.45 6.04 8.06
C LYS A 97 0.76 5.23 7.57
N LYS A 98 0.67 3.90 7.60
CA LYS A 98 1.70 3.00 7.07
C LYS A 98 1.88 3.17 5.56
N ALA A 99 0.81 3.32 4.79
CA ALA A 99 0.89 3.59 3.35
C ALA A 99 1.65 4.89 3.05
N ILE A 100 1.32 5.98 3.75
CA ILE A 100 2.03 7.26 3.62
C ILE A 100 3.52 7.10 3.96
N PHE A 101 3.82 6.40 5.05
CA PHE A 101 5.21 6.18 5.46
C PHE A 101 6.01 5.40 4.40
N VAL A 102 5.43 4.34 3.84
CA VAL A 102 6.04 3.56 2.76
C VAL A 102 6.28 4.42 1.52
N TRP A 103 5.30 5.21 1.08
CA TRP A 103 5.46 6.08 -0.07
C TRP A 103 6.50 7.18 0.15
N ASN A 104 6.60 7.75 1.36
CA ASN A 104 7.65 8.72 1.68
C ASN A 104 9.04 8.07 1.62
N MET A 105 9.18 6.84 2.11
CA MET A 105 10.43 6.09 2.00
C MET A 105 10.77 5.76 0.54
N TRP A 106 9.77 5.40 -0.26
CA TRP A 106 9.93 5.16 -1.68
C TRP A 106 10.44 6.42 -2.41
N GLU A 107 9.78 7.58 -2.24
CA GLU A 107 10.20 8.86 -2.84
C GLU A 107 11.62 9.23 -2.44
N HIS A 108 11.96 9.06 -1.16
CA HIS A 108 13.31 9.30 -0.67
C HIS A 108 14.36 8.39 -1.35
N LYS A 109 14.05 7.11 -1.54
CA LYS A 109 14.95 6.14 -2.20
C LYS A 109 15.06 6.39 -3.71
N THR A 110 13.97 6.74 -4.39
CA THR A 110 13.95 6.96 -5.84
C THR A 110 14.34 8.38 -6.25
N LYS A 111 14.35 9.33 -5.31
CA LYS A 111 14.47 10.77 -5.57
C LYS A 111 13.47 11.25 -6.62
N THR A 112 12.31 10.59 -6.68
CA THR A 112 11.26 10.85 -7.65
C THR A 112 10.08 11.47 -6.95
N PHE A 113 9.53 12.53 -7.55
CA PHE A 113 8.28 13.13 -7.14
C PHE A 113 7.19 12.72 -8.12
N ASP A 114 6.13 12.11 -7.62
CA ASP A 114 4.94 11.78 -8.39
C ASP A 114 3.76 12.68 -7.93
N PRO A 115 3.33 13.64 -8.77
CA PRO A 115 2.23 14.54 -8.45
C PRO A 115 0.91 13.82 -8.16
N GLU A 116 0.63 12.70 -8.83
CA GLU A 116 -0.60 11.94 -8.63
C GLU A 116 -0.57 11.25 -7.27
N GLN A 117 0.56 10.62 -6.93
CA GLN A 117 0.77 10.04 -5.61
C GLN A 117 0.70 11.11 -4.51
N GLN A 118 1.26 12.31 -4.74
CA GLN A 118 1.16 13.42 -3.79
C GLN A 118 -0.28 13.88 -3.58
N ALA A 119 -1.09 13.94 -4.65
CA ALA A 119 -2.51 14.26 -4.54
C ALA A 119 -3.27 13.21 -3.70
N ILE A 120 -2.97 11.92 -3.89
CA ILE A 120 -3.53 10.83 -3.07
C ILE A 120 -3.12 10.98 -1.60
N LYS A 121 -1.83 11.19 -1.32
CA LYS A 121 -1.33 11.43 0.04
C LYS A 121 -2.05 12.59 0.73
N ASN A 122 -2.23 13.71 0.03
CA ASN A 122 -2.92 14.88 0.57
C ASN A 122 -4.38 14.57 0.93
N LYS A 123 -5.09 13.81 0.08
CA LYS A 123 -6.46 13.34 0.38
C LYS A 123 -6.50 12.44 1.61
N VAL A 124 -5.56 11.49 1.71
CA VAL A 124 -5.46 10.60 2.88
C VAL A 124 -5.18 11.40 4.15
N LEU A 125 -4.27 12.38 4.09
CA LEU A 125 -3.95 13.25 5.23
C LEU A 125 -5.16 14.08 5.68
N ALA A 126 -5.94 14.62 4.73
CA ALA A 126 -7.18 15.31 5.06
C ALA A 126 -8.18 14.38 5.79
N LEU A 127 -8.40 13.17 5.27
CA LEU A 127 -9.30 12.18 5.89
C LEU A 127 -8.85 11.75 7.29
N LEU A 128 -7.53 11.61 7.51
CA LEU A 128 -6.96 11.29 8.81
C LEU A 128 -7.17 12.41 9.85
N ASN A 129 -7.20 13.68 9.41
CA ASN A 129 -7.40 14.85 10.25
C ASN A 129 -8.88 15.16 10.52
N ASP A 130 -9.76 14.91 9.53
CA ASP A 130 -11.19 15.22 9.62
C ASP A 130 -11.99 14.16 10.40
N SER A 131 -11.44 12.96 10.57
CA SER A 131 -12.09 11.91 11.36
C SER A 131 -11.72 12.09 12.84
N PRO A 132 -12.68 12.30 13.77
CA PRO A 132 -12.39 12.49 15.20
C PRO A 132 -11.71 11.24 15.78
N THR A 133 -10.62 11.41 16.53
CA THR A 133 -10.06 10.34 17.38
C THR A 133 -11.09 10.00 18.46
N GLU A 134 -11.79 8.89 18.31
CA GLU A 134 -12.50 8.23 19.41
C GLU A 134 -11.53 7.58 20.38
#